data_AF-A0A8S1J0H7-F1
#
_entry.id   AF-A0A8S1J0H7-F1
#
_cell.length_a   1.000
_cell.length_b   1.000
_cell.length_c   1.000
_cell.angle_alpha   90.00
_cell.angle_beta   90.00
_cell.angle_gamma   90.00
#
_symmetry.space_group_name_H-M   'P 1'
#
loop_
_entity.id
_entity.type
_entity.pdbx_description
1 polymer ?
#
loop_
_entity_poly.entity_id
_entity_poly.type
_entity_poly.pdbx_seq_one_letter_code
_entity_poly.pdbx_strand_id
1 'polypeptide(L)'
;MGWGLGPNKGSALSFGGDCSCPPLRHWQQIHHVRAPGMATFEELSTGRAYLPFDTAAYPFLATMQSILGWQDLEQLHESLPDGGTGIHVTFENDQRTPFHLKFYESPELMTFEELYHKFVREQVAPMFKDDYIVYQKRPTFRVCLPNNVAVGQRHRDGDYNHPPGEINFWMPFTRVWDSNGMYVESQPDKGDFQPVQCEYGQMFRFYGNRCWHYNELNKTGITRVSVDFRVIPGSMWQDPGDEVAGTVKSGLKMNIGGYYADYRKPGV
;
A
#
# COMPACT_ATOMS: atom_id res chain seq x y z
N MET A 1 -51.76 10.15 41.64
CA MET A 1 -50.98 11.36 41.33
C MET A 1 -49.74 11.31 42.23
N GLY A 2 -48.49 11.32 41.81
CA GLY A 2 -47.80 11.36 40.53
C GLY A 2 -46.31 11.17 40.89
N TRP A 3 -45.59 10.38 40.11
CA TRP A 3 -44.18 10.03 40.31
C TRP A 3 -43.25 11.21 40.05
N GLY A 4 -42.11 11.28 40.74
CA GLY A 4 -41.08 12.29 40.51
C GLY A 4 -39.70 11.84 40.94
N LEU A 5 -39.13 10.86 40.23
CA LEU A 5 -37.70 10.54 40.28
C LEU A 5 -36.95 11.63 39.50
N GLY A 6 -36.10 12.39 40.18
CA GLY A 6 -35.23 13.39 39.54
C GLY A 6 -34.07 12.72 38.78
N PRO A 7 -33.67 13.23 37.62
CA PRO A 7 -32.60 12.62 36.84
C PRO A 7 -31.22 12.91 37.45
N ASN A 8 -30.46 11.83 37.59
CA ASN A 8 -29.06 11.80 37.97
C ASN A 8 -28.24 12.43 36.81
N LYS A 9 -27.61 13.58 37.04
CA LYS A 9 -26.74 14.23 36.05
C LYS A 9 -25.41 13.49 36.00
N GLY A 10 -25.32 12.48 35.15
CA GLY A 10 -24.04 11.93 34.70
C GLY A 10 -23.32 12.99 33.86
N SER A 11 -22.19 13.49 34.37
CA SER A 11 -21.25 14.29 33.58
C SER A 11 -20.58 13.38 32.56
N ALA A 12 -21.13 13.33 31.34
CA ALA A 12 -20.40 12.83 30.20
C ALA A 12 -19.26 13.83 29.91
N LEU A 13 -18.04 13.45 30.27
CA LEU A 13 -16.83 14.09 29.76
C LEU A 13 -16.80 13.80 28.26
N SER A 14 -17.22 14.79 27.47
CA SER A 14 -17.01 14.80 26.03
C SER A 14 -15.51 14.90 25.77
N PHE A 15 -14.87 13.77 25.45
CA PHE A 15 -13.58 13.79 24.77
C PHE A 15 -13.82 14.21 23.31
N GLY A 16 -14.07 15.50 23.11
CA GLY A 16 -13.96 16.15 21.81
C GLY A 16 -12.48 16.35 21.49
N GLY A 17 -11.80 15.27 21.11
CA GLY A 17 -10.55 15.37 20.38
C GLY A 17 -10.90 15.77 18.96
N ASP A 18 -10.67 17.02 18.61
CA ASP A 18 -10.82 17.52 17.26
C ASP A 18 -9.76 16.83 16.38
N CYS A 19 -10.13 15.70 15.76
CA CYS A 19 -9.33 15.02 14.73
C CYS A 19 -9.42 15.78 13.39
N SER A 20 -9.31 17.12 13.43
CA SER A 20 -9.41 17.94 12.24
C SER A 20 -8.23 17.66 11.32
N CYS A 21 -8.53 17.18 10.11
CA CYS A 21 -7.56 17.03 9.02
C CYS A 21 -6.84 18.36 8.77
N PRO A 22 -5.50 18.44 8.85
CA PRO A 22 -4.79 19.67 8.53
C PRO A 22 -4.97 20.02 7.04
N PRO A 23 -5.22 21.29 6.68
CA PRO A 23 -5.43 21.70 5.29
C PRO A 23 -4.19 21.54 4.41
N LEU A 24 -4.40 21.15 3.15
CA LEU A 24 -3.41 20.76 2.13
C LEU A 24 -2.29 21.79 1.83
N ARG A 25 -2.44 23.06 2.21
CA ARG A 25 -1.57 24.16 1.74
C ARG A 25 -0.14 24.16 2.27
N HIS A 26 0.19 23.34 3.27
CA HIS A 26 1.57 23.17 3.75
C HIS A 26 2.28 21.93 3.22
N TRP A 27 1.59 21.03 2.50
CA TRP A 27 2.11 19.69 2.19
C TRP A 27 2.68 19.55 0.77
N GLN A 28 2.43 20.52 -0.12
CA GLN A 28 2.94 20.54 -1.50
C GLN A 28 4.43 20.92 -1.64
N GLN A 29 5.14 21.20 -0.55
CA GLN A 29 6.60 21.46 -0.60
C GLN A 29 7.46 20.18 -0.55
N ILE A 30 6.85 19.00 -0.41
CA ILE A 30 7.59 17.74 -0.47
C ILE A 30 7.83 17.40 -1.94
N HIS A 31 8.97 17.88 -2.45
CA HIS A 31 9.62 17.58 -3.72
C HIS A 31 8.70 16.97 -4.81
N HIS A 32 8.17 17.83 -5.68
CA HIS A 32 7.76 17.41 -7.03
C HIS A 32 9.03 16.96 -7.78
N VAL A 33 9.50 15.76 -7.49
CA VAL A 33 10.50 15.10 -8.33
C VAL A 33 9.72 14.69 -9.58
N ARG A 34 9.96 15.39 -10.69
CA ARG A 34 9.62 14.88 -12.04
C ARG A 34 9.94 13.39 -12.03
N ALA A 35 9.01 12.55 -12.46
CA ALA A 35 9.29 11.13 -12.67
C ALA A 35 10.65 11.06 -13.38
N PRO A 36 11.68 10.49 -12.75
CA PRO A 36 13.01 10.53 -13.33
C PRO A 36 12.89 9.91 -14.71
N GLY A 37 13.51 10.54 -15.71
CA GLY A 37 13.78 9.80 -16.95
C GLY A 37 14.44 8.47 -16.60
N MET A 38 14.34 7.48 -17.49
CA MET A 38 14.94 6.15 -17.38
C MET A 38 16.11 6.05 -16.37
N ALA A 39 15.85 5.52 -15.19
CA ALA A 39 16.75 5.49 -14.04
C ALA A 39 17.33 4.09 -13.80
N THR A 40 18.57 4.06 -13.32
CA THR A 40 19.26 2.84 -12.89
C THR A 40 18.70 2.29 -11.59
N PHE A 41 19.03 1.04 -11.25
CA PHE A 41 18.72 0.46 -9.95
C PHE A 41 19.23 1.33 -8.78
N GLU A 42 20.46 1.82 -8.88
CA GLU A 42 21.08 2.64 -7.83
C GLU A 42 20.31 3.95 -7.57
N GLU A 43 19.87 4.61 -8.64
CA GLU A 43 19.04 5.83 -8.52
C GLU A 43 17.63 5.54 -7.99
N LEU A 44 17.03 4.41 -8.39
CA LEU A 44 15.69 4.02 -7.93
C LEU A 44 15.67 3.55 -6.48
N SER A 45 16.75 2.88 -6.04
CA SER A 45 16.93 2.40 -4.65
C SER A 45 17.42 3.50 -3.71
N THR A 46 17.88 4.64 -4.25
CA THR A 46 18.28 5.79 -3.44
C THR A 46 17.09 6.71 -3.16
N GLY A 47 16.79 6.87 -1.87
CA GLY A 47 15.78 7.82 -1.39
C GLY A 47 14.34 7.41 -1.69
N ARG A 48 13.44 8.40 -1.63
CA ARG A 48 11.98 8.22 -1.74
C ARG A 48 11.41 9.14 -2.80
N ALA A 49 10.34 8.72 -3.48
CA ALA A 49 9.67 9.56 -4.46
C ALA A 49 8.14 9.40 -4.37
N TYR A 50 7.43 10.53 -4.52
CA TYR A 50 6.00 10.57 -4.74
C TYR A 50 5.74 10.79 -6.23
N LEU A 51 5.16 9.80 -6.88
CA LEU A 51 5.02 9.74 -8.33
C LEU A 51 3.54 9.90 -8.67
N PRO A 52 3.14 10.99 -9.32
CA PRO A 52 1.76 11.16 -9.76
C PRO A 52 1.45 10.21 -10.93
N PHE A 53 0.18 9.86 -11.09
CA PHE A 53 -0.34 9.17 -12.27
C PHE A 53 -1.71 9.71 -12.66
N ASP A 54 -2.09 9.53 -13.93
CA ASP A 54 -3.37 9.97 -14.45
C ASP A 54 -4.50 9.02 -14.01
N THR A 55 -5.36 9.49 -13.09
CA THR A 55 -6.47 8.71 -12.56
C THR A 55 -7.60 8.48 -13.57
N ALA A 56 -7.67 9.27 -14.65
CA ALA A 56 -8.61 9.02 -15.75
C ALA A 56 -8.10 7.90 -16.66
N ALA A 57 -6.79 7.82 -16.90
CA ALA A 57 -6.17 6.72 -17.65
C ALA A 57 -6.12 5.41 -16.86
N TYR A 58 -6.04 5.50 -15.53
CA TYR A 58 -5.96 4.36 -14.61
C TYR A 58 -6.99 4.46 -13.47
N PRO A 59 -8.26 4.08 -13.71
CA PRO A 59 -9.36 4.27 -12.76
C PRO A 59 -9.39 3.22 -11.64
N PHE A 60 -8.26 2.95 -10.98
CA PHE A 60 -8.16 1.92 -9.94
C PHE A 60 -9.14 2.12 -8.78
N LEU A 61 -9.39 3.37 -8.37
CA LEU A 61 -10.32 3.68 -7.28
C LEU A 61 -11.72 3.15 -7.59
N ALA A 62 -12.22 3.36 -8.82
CA ALA A 62 -13.54 2.89 -9.22
C ALA A 62 -13.62 1.35 -9.19
N THR A 63 -12.58 0.67 -9.67
CA THR A 63 -12.52 -0.80 -9.61
C THR A 63 -12.45 -1.29 -8.17
N MET A 64 -11.65 -0.65 -7.30
CA MET A 64 -11.53 -1.01 -5.89
C MET A 64 -12.83 -0.77 -5.11
N GLN A 65 -13.55 0.33 -5.37
CA GLN A 65 -14.88 0.60 -4.81
C GLN A 65 -15.89 -0.46 -5.21
N SER A 66 -15.86 -0.90 -6.48
CA SER A 66 -16.69 -1.98 -6.98
C SER A 66 -16.39 -3.31 -6.27
N ILE A 67 -15.12 -3.70 -6.21
CA ILE A 67 -14.65 -4.93 -5.54
C ILE A 67 -15.08 -4.98 -4.07
N LEU A 68 -14.89 -3.88 -3.34
CA LEU A 68 -15.19 -3.83 -1.91
C LEU A 68 -16.69 -3.62 -1.61
N GLY A 69 -17.45 -3.21 -2.63
CA GLY A 69 -18.88 -2.91 -2.54
C GLY A 69 -19.17 -1.67 -1.71
N TRP A 70 -18.28 -0.67 -1.74
CA TRP A 70 -18.39 0.53 -0.92
C TRP A 70 -17.80 1.75 -1.63
N GLN A 71 -18.54 2.87 -1.63
CA GLN A 71 -18.16 4.07 -2.38
C GLN A 71 -17.09 4.89 -1.65
N ASP A 72 -17.32 5.24 -0.39
CA ASP A 72 -16.34 6.02 0.37
C ASP A 72 -15.37 5.09 1.10
N LEU A 73 -14.26 4.76 0.46
CA LEU A 73 -13.26 3.84 1.03
C LEU A 73 -12.61 4.36 2.32
N GLU A 74 -12.63 5.68 2.59
CA GLU A 74 -12.17 6.22 3.87
C GLU A 74 -13.10 5.79 5.01
N GLN A 75 -14.39 5.60 4.71
CA GLN A 75 -15.39 5.09 5.64
C GLN A 75 -15.66 3.59 5.48
N LEU A 76 -14.78 2.83 4.83
CA LEU A 76 -14.98 1.39 4.57
C LEU A 76 -15.27 0.57 5.84
N HIS A 77 -14.72 0.99 6.98
CA HIS A 77 -14.95 0.31 8.26
C HIS A 77 -16.42 0.34 8.69
N GLU A 78 -17.20 1.34 8.26
CA GLU A 78 -18.65 1.43 8.53
C GLU A 78 -19.46 0.35 7.80
N SER A 79 -18.88 -0.31 6.80
CA SER A 79 -19.49 -1.47 6.16
C SER A 79 -19.52 -2.72 7.07
N LEU A 80 -18.80 -2.69 8.19
CA LEU A 80 -18.79 -3.73 9.20
C LEU A 80 -19.75 -3.36 10.36
N PRO A 81 -20.50 -4.34 10.92
CA PRO A 81 -21.47 -4.07 11.98
C PRO A 81 -20.91 -3.37 13.23
N ASP A 82 -19.63 -3.57 13.53
CA ASP A 82 -18.92 -3.08 14.71
C ASP A 82 -17.81 -2.06 14.37
N GLY A 83 -17.81 -1.52 13.14
CA GLY A 83 -16.73 -0.66 12.67
C GLY A 83 -15.38 -1.38 12.53
N GLY A 84 -15.35 -2.72 12.56
CA GLY A 84 -14.12 -3.50 12.54
C GLY A 84 -13.39 -3.59 13.87
N THR A 85 -14.02 -3.21 14.99
CA THR A 85 -13.41 -3.25 16.32
C THR A 85 -13.08 -4.67 16.80
N GLY A 86 -13.79 -5.69 16.32
CA GLY A 86 -13.49 -7.10 16.56
C GLY A 86 -12.37 -7.67 15.68
N ILE A 87 -11.81 -6.91 14.74
CA ILE A 87 -10.68 -7.34 13.91
C ILE A 87 -9.39 -6.91 14.59
N HIS A 88 -8.49 -7.86 14.86
CA HIS A 88 -7.15 -7.57 15.38
C HIS A 88 -6.10 -8.09 14.41
N VAL A 89 -5.42 -7.16 13.72
CA VAL A 89 -4.41 -7.52 12.73
C VAL A 89 -3.11 -7.92 13.42
N THR A 90 -2.59 -9.08 13.03
CA THR A 90 -1.29 -9.63 13.44
C THR A 90 -0.51 -10.05 12.19
N PHE A 91 0.75 -10.45 12.35
CA PHE A 91 1.54 -10.95 11.23
C PHE A 91 0.90 -12.19 10.58
N GLU A 92 0.19 -13.01 11.33
CA GLU A 92 -0.45 -14.24 10.83
C GLU A 92 -1.70 -13.97 9.98
N ASN A 93 -2.39 -12.84 10.19
CA ASN A 93 -3.70 -12.58 9.61
C ASN A 93 -3.82 -11.27 8.81
N ASP A 94 -2.74 -10.48 8.66
CA ASP A 94 -2.74 -9.19 7.95
C ASP A 94 -3.12 -9.25 6.45
N GLN A 95 -3.33 -10.46 5.92
CA GLN A 95 -3.82 -10.72 4.56
C GLN A 95 -5.11 -11.54 4.50
N ARG A 96 -5.83 -11.65 5.63
CA ARG A 96 -7.00 -12.54 5.79
C ARG A 96 -8.24 -11.85 6.39
N THR A 97 -8.27 -10.52 6.40
CA THR A 97 -9.48 -9.79 6.84
C THR A 97 -10.64 -10.02 5.85
N PRO A 98 -11.90 -9.74 6.24
CA PRO A 98 -13.04 -9.86 5.32
C PRO A 98 -12.87 -9.07 4.02
N PHE A 99 -12.12 -7.96 4.04
CA PHE A 99 -11.81 -7.17 2.85
C PHE A 99 -10.81 -7.87 1.91
N HIS A 100 -9.87 -8.65 2.45
CA HIS A 100 -8.99 -9.47 1.62
C HIS A 100 -9.78 -10.57 0.91
N LEU A 101 -10.73 -11.20 1.61
CA LEU A 101 -11.63 -12.17 1.00
C LEU A 101 -12.42 -11.55 -0.16
N LYS A 102 -13.08 -10.41 0.09
CA LYS A 102 -13.77 -9.64 -0.96
C LYS A 102 -12.87 -9.32 -2.15
N PHE A 103 -11.63 -8.88 -1.89
CA PHE A 103 -10.69 -8.54 -2.94
C PHE A 103 -10.27 -9.75 -3.78
N TYR A 104 -9.83 -10.84 -3.14
CA TYR A 104 -9.27 -12.00 -3.84
C TYR A 104 -10.33 -12.94 -4.45
N GLU A 105 -11.58 -12.89 -4.00
CA GLU A 105 -12.69 -13.68 -4.53
C GLU A 105 -13.61 -12.89 -5.47
N SER A 106 -13.38 -11.59 -5.64
CA SER A 106 -14.22 -10.75 -6.51
C SER A 106 -14.08 -11.16 -7.99
N PRO A 107 -15.21 -11.21 -8.74
CA PRO A 107 -15.17 -11.43 -10.18
C PRO A 107 -14.49 -10.28 -10.94
N GLU A 108 -14.43 -9.07 -10.36
CA GLU A 108 -13.73 -7.91 -10.92
C GLU A 108 -12.21 -7.94 -10.68
N LEU A 109 -11.68 -8.91 -9.93
CA LEU A 109 -10.24 -9.02 -9.68
C LEU A 109 -9.44 -9.11 -10.97
N MET A 110 -9.93 -9.86 -11.96
CA MET A 110 -9.26 -9.99 -13.26
C MET A 110 -9.15 -8.64 -13.97
N THR A 111 -10.23 -7.84 -13.97
CA THR A 111 -10.23 -6.48 -14.52
C THR A 111 -9.25 -5.58 -13.78
N PHE A 112 -9.16 -5.70 -12.46
CA PHE A 112 -8.18 -4.95 -11.65
C PHE A 112 -6.73 -5.35 -12.00
N GLU A 113 -6.47 -6.65 -12.15
CA GLU A 113 -5.15 -7.18 -12.53
C GLU A 113 -4.75 -6.74 -13.94
N GLU A 114 -5.67 -6.77 -14.91
CA GLU A 114 -5.41 -6.27 -16.27
C GLU A 114 -5.05 -4.78 -16.26
N LEU A 115 -5.80 -3.97 -15.50
CA LEU A 115 -5.50 -2.56 -15.30
C LEU A 115 -4.14 -2.35 -14.63
N TYR A 116 -3.81 -3.17 -13.63
CA TYR A 116 -2.51 -3.18 -12.97
C TYR A 116 -1.38 -3.52 -13.95
N HIS A 117 -1.52 -4.57 -14.76
CA HIS A 117 -0.51 -4.94 -15.75
C HIS A 117 -0.30 -3.83 -16.78
N LYS A 118 -1.39 -3.19 -17.25
CA LYS A 118 -1.29 -2.02 -18.13
C LYS A 118 -0.54 -0.87 -17.45
N PHE A 119 -0.89 -0.55 -16.22
CA PHE A 119 -0.21 0.49 -15.42
C PHE A 119 1.27 0.22 -15.25
N VAL A 120 1.67 -1.02 -14.91
CA VAL A 120 3.08 -1.38 -14.79
C VAL A 120 3.81 -1.17 -16.11
N ARG A 121 3.23 -1.58 -17.25
CA ARG A 121 3.86 -1.45 -18.57
C ARG A 121 4.00 0.00 -19.04
N GLU A 122 2.96 0.81 -18.85
CA GLU A 122 2.86 2.14 -19.44
C GLU A 122 3.31 3.26 -18.50
N GLN A 123 3.12 3.13 -17.18
CA GLN A 123 3.49 4.14 -16.20
C GLN A 123 4.82 3.79 -15.51
N VAL A 124 5.00 2.54 -15.07
CA VAL A 124 6.12 2.16 -14.18
C VAL A 124 7.36 1.75 -14.96
N ALA A 125 7.24 0.87 -15.95
CA ALA A 125 8.37 0.35 -16.74
C ALA A 125 9.23 1.45 -17.38
N PRO A 126 8.66 2.56 -17.93
CA PRO A 126 9.46 3.65 -18.50
C PRO A 126 10.40 4.35 -17.50
N MET A 127 10.17 4.19 -16.19
CA MET A 127 11.04 4.74 -15.14
C MET A 127 12.36 3.98 -15.01
N PHE A 128 12.43 2.75 -15.52
CA PHE A 128 13.62 1.90 -15.45
C PHE A 128 14.51 2.15 -16.67
N LYS A 129 15.82 2.12 -16.52
CA LYS A 129 16.76 2.21 -17.64
C LYS A 129 16.79 0.92 -18.47
N ASP A 130 16.60 -0.21 -17.82
CA ASP A 130 16.66 -1.54 -18.41
C ASP A 130 15.58 -1.77 -19.47
N ASP A 131 15.92 -2.56 -20.48
CA ASP A 131 15.04 -2.90 -21.60
C ASP A 131 13.89 -3.82 -21.20
N TYR A 132 14.03 -4.49 -20.05
CA TYR A 132 12.99 -5.31 -19.47
C TYR A 132 12.97 -5.15 -17.95
N ILE A 133 11.81 -5.43 -17.37
CA ILE A 133 11.58 -5.48 -15.93
C ILE A 133 10.97 -6.83 -15.55
N VAL A 134 11.22 -7.24 -14.31
CA VAL A 134 10.47 -8.31 -13.63
C VAL A 134 9.66 -7.66 -12.53
N TYR A 135 8.40 -8.02 -12.36
CA TYR A 135 7.52 -7.36 -11.42
C TYR A 135 6.58 -8.36 -10.76
N GLN A 136 6.15 -8.04 -9.55
CA GLN A 136 5.19 -8.83 -8.81
C GLN A 136 3.91 -8.98 -9.63
N LYS A 137 3.54 -10.22 -9.97
CA LYS A 137 2.47 -10.51 -10.93
C LYS A 137 1.10 -9.98 -10.47
N ARG A 138 0.81 -10.10 -9.17
CA ARG A 138 -0.41 -9.61 -8.54
C ARG A 138 -0.03 -8.64 -7.42
N PRO A 139 -0.51 -7.39 -7.42
CA PRO A 139 -0.20 -6.46 -6.35
C PRO A 139 -0.83 -6.96 -5.04
N THR A 140 -0.17 -6.68 -3.91
CA THR A 140 -0.70 -7.08 -2.61
C THR A 140 -1.66 -6.03 -2.09
N PHE A 141 -2.90 -6.45 -1.82
CA PHE A 141 -3.91 -5.62 -1.18
C PHE A 141 -3.59 -5.41 0.31
N ARG A 142 -3.83 -4.19 0.80
CA ARG A 142 -3.64 -3.78 2.20
C ARG A 142 -4.82 -2.93 2.67
N VAL A 143 -5.27 -3.19 3.88
CA VAL A 143 -6.27 -2.37 4.57
C VAL A 143 -5.80 -2.06 6.00
N CYS A 144 -5.97 -0.82 6.45
CA CYS A 144 -5.69 -0.39 7.82
C CYS A 144 -6.95 0.23 8.41
N LEU A 145 -7.67 -0.52 9.25
CA LEU A 145 -8.88 -0.03 9.91
C LEU A 145 -8.54 0.94 11.04
N PRO A 146 -9.47 1.82 11.47
CA PRO A 146 -9.29 2.63 12.66
C PRO A 146 -8.93 1.77 13.88
N ASN A 147 -7.99 2.26 14.70
CA ASN A 147 -7.43 1.58 15.86
C ASN A 147 -6.79 0.22 15.56
N ASN A 148 -6.27 0.04 14.35
CA ASN A 148 -5.61 -1.19 13.91
C ASN A 148 -4.29 -0.89 13.19
N VAL A 149 -3.52 -1.95 12.91
CA VAL A 149 -2.35 -1.90 12.01
C VAL A 149 -2.67 -2.56 10.68
N ALA A 150 -1.92 -2.24 9.63
CA ALA A 150 -2.07 -2.88 8.31
C ALA A 150 -1.14 -4.08 8.10
N VAL A 151 0.01 -4.09 8.78
CA VAL A 151 1.00 -5.18 8.75
C VAL A 151 1.51 -5.33 10.17
N GLY A 152 1.52 -6.58 10.66
CA GLY A 152 1.71 -6.86 12.08
C GLY A 152 3.14 -6.68 12.61
N GLN A 153 4.14 -6.45 11.75
CA GLN A 153 5.53 -6.36 12.18
C GLN A 153 6.35 -5.39 11.33
N ARG A 154 7.30 -4.69 11.98
CA ARG A 154 8.35 -3.93 11.30
C ARG A 154 9.31 -4.88 10.58
N HIS A 155 9.56 -4.64 9.30
CA HIS A 155 10.35 -5.54 8.47
C HIS A 155 11.07 -4.80 7.34
N ARG A 156 11.92 -5.55 6.64
CA ARG A 156 12.40 -5.26 5.29
C ARG A 156 11.96 -6.43 4.42
N ASP A 157 11.58 -6.18 3.18
CA ASP A 157 11.08 -7.26 2.32
C ASP A 157 12.17 -8.33 2.08
N GLY A 158 13.45 -7.92 2.05
CA GLY A 158 14.58 -8.83 1.93
C GLY A 158 14.73 -9.84 3.07
N ASP A 159 14.11 -9.60 4.22
CA ASP A 159 14.06 -10.57 5.33
C ASP A 159 13.06 -11.72 5.05
N TYR A 160 12.24 -11.62 3.99
CA TYR A 160 11.16 -12.54 3.62
C TYR A 160 11.36 -13.23 2.26
N ASN A 161 12.60 -13.61 1.94
CA ASN A 161 13.00 -14.27 0.68
C ASN A 161 12.86 -13.41 -0.58
N HIS A 162 12.63 -12.11 -0.45
CA HIS A 162 12.56 -11.22 -1.60
C HIS A 162 13.96 -10.88 -2.15
N PRO A 163 14.14 -10.91 -3.49
CA PRO A 163 15.43 -10.66 -4.12
C PRO A 163 15.85 -9.18 -3.95
N PRO A 164 17.15 -8.90 -3.81
CA PRO A 164 17.65 -7.58 -3.43
C PRO A 164 17.41 -6.48 -4.47
N GLY A 165 17.07 -6.85 -5.70
CA GLY A 165 16.77 -5.94 -6.80
C GLY A 165 15.39 -5.30 -6.75
N GLU A 166 14.54 -5.65 -5.78
CA GLU A 166 13.19 -5.11 -5.67
C GLU A 166 13.15 -3.64 -5.27
N ILE A 167 12.44 -2.86 -6.07
CA ILE A 167 11.97 -1.52 -5.74
C ILE A 167 10.47 -1.59 -5.46
N ASN A 168 10.06 -1.05 -4.31
CA ASN A 168 8.67 -1.06 -3.89
C ASN A 168 7.93 0.17 -4.41
N PHE A 169 6.70 -0.07 -4.86
CA PHE A 169 5.71 0.95 -5.18
C PHE A 169 4.48 0.71 -4.32
N TRP A 170 4.04 1.76 -3.63
CA TRP A 170 2.90 1.72 -2.72
C TRP A 170 1.87 2.77 -3.16
N MET A 171 0.64 2.34 -3.43
CA MET A 171 -0.42 3.18 -3.99
C MET A 171 -1.67 3.13 -3.10
N PRO A 172 -2.01 4.22 -2.41
CA PRO A 172 -3.26 4.28 -1.67
C PRO A 172 -4.45 4.68 -2.55
N PHE A 173 -5.64 4.26 -2.12
CA PHE A 173 -6.94 4.67 -2.69
C PHE A 173 -7.70 5.64 -1.78
N THR A 174 -7.22 5.82 -0.56
CA THR A 174 -7.72 6.73 0.46
C THR A 174 -6.63 7.74 0.81
N ARG A 175 -6.95 8.88 1.38
CA ARG A 175 -5.91 9.81 1.83
C ARG A 175 -5.08 9.20 2.97
N VAL A 176 -3.78 9.49 2.96
CA VAL A 176 -2.79 8.94 3.88
C VAL A 176 -2.03 10.08 4.55
N TRP A 177 -2.07 10.11 5.88
CA TRP A 177 -1.34 11.06 6.72
C TRP A 177 -1.14 10.47 8.12
N ASP A 178 -0.09 10.94 8.80
CA ASP A 178 0.15 10.62 10.21
C ASP A 178 0.08 9.10 10.48
N SER A 179 -0.73 8.66 11.45
CA SER A 179 -0.78 7.29 11.95
C SER A 179 -1.43 6.27 11.01
N ASN A 180 -2.12 6.69 9.94
CA ASN A 180 -2.53 5.76 8.88
C ASN A 180 -1.43 5.58 7.81
N GLY A 181 -0.35 6.35 7.86
CA GLY A 181 0.81 6.20 6.97
C GLY A 181 1.60 4.92 7.20
N MET A 182 2.28 4.46 6.15
CA MET A 182 3.40 3.54 6.32
C MET A 182 4.61 4.36 6.79
N TYR A 183 5.25 3.94 7.87
CA TYR A 183 6.48 4.57 8.36
C TYR A 183 7.67 3.91 7.69
N VAL A 184 8.53 4.71 7.05
CA VAL A 184 9.67 4.21 6.26
C VAL A 184 10.91 5.05 6.55
N GLU A 185 12.06 4.40 6.70
CA GLU A 185 13.36 5.08 6.70
C GLU A 185 13.62 5.79 5.36
N SER A 186 14.42 6.86 5.37
CA SER A 186 14.78 7.55 4.13
C SER A 186 15.76 6.76 3.26
N GLN A 187 16.63 5.97 3.91
CA GLN A 187 17.63 5.07 3.31
C GLN A 187 17.88 3.90 4.28
N PRO A 188 18.47 2.78 3.81
CA PRO A 188 18.76 1.64 4.67
C PRO A 188 19.53 2.01 5.93
N ASP A 189 19.07 1.49 7.06
CA ASP A 189 19.72 1.58 8.37
C ASP A 189 19.84 2.99 8.97
N LYS A 190 19.07 3.97 8.45
CA LYS A 190 19.07 5.36 8.97
C LYS A 190 18.25 5.55 10.25
N GLY A 191 17.22 4.74 10.48
CA GLY A 191 16.31 4.87 11.62
C GLY A 191 15.45 6.14 11.64
N ASP A 192 15.42 6.93 10.57
CA ASP A 192 14.76 8.23 10.47
C ASP A 192 13.32 8.14 9.94
N PHE A 193 12.54 7.26 10.56
CA PHE A 193 11.19 6.93 10.13
C PHE A 193 10.29 8.16 10.04
N GLN A 194 9.59 8.28 8.92
CA GLN A 194 8.54 9.28 8.72
C GLN A 194 7.31 8.60 8.10
N PRO A 195 6.09 9.01 8.46
CA PRO A 195 4.90 8.50 7.81
C PRO A 195 4.87 8.98 6.36
N VAL A 196 4.61 8.06 5.44
CA VAL A 196 4.28 8.38 4.05
C VAL A 196 2.99 9.19 4.03
N GLN A 197 2.99 10.29 3.28
CA GLN A 197 1.83 11.16 3.11
C GLN A 197 1.49 11.30 1.63
N CYS A 198 0.29 10.86 1.24
CA CYS A 198 -0.13 10.87 -0.15
C CYS A 198 -1.64 10.67 -0.27
N GLU A 199 -2.15 10.93 -1.47
CA GLU A 199 -3.55 10.73 -1.84
C GLU A 199 -3.68 9.88 -3.11
N TYR A 200 -4.92 9.48 -3.42
CA TYR A 200 -5.18 8.75 -4.67
C TYR A 200 -4.78 9.60 -5.89
N GLY A 201 -4.12 8.96 -6.86
CA GLY A 201 -3.43 9.65 -7.96
C GLY A 201 -1.93 9.81 -7.73
N GLN A 202 -1.41 9.38 -6.57
CA GLN A 202 0.01 9.28 -6.29
C GLN A 202 0.39 7.84 -5.90
N MET A 203 1.59 7.42 -6.28
CA MET A 203 2.25 6.23 -5.74
C MET A 203 3.57 6.62 -5.09
N PHE A 204 3.93 5.93 -4.02
CA PHE A 204 5.15 6.15 -3.26
C PHE A 204 6.17 5.07 -3.59
N ARG A 205 7.36 5.48 -4.07
CA ARG A 205 8.48 4.60 -4.42
C ARG A 205 9.57 4.66 -3.35
N PHE A 206 10.01 3.51 -2.87
CA PHE A 206 11.08 3.37 -1.89
C PHE A 206 11.80 2.02 -2.02
N TYR A 207 12.95 1.89 -1.37
CA TYR A 207 13.72 0.64 -1.38
C TYR A 207 13.31 -0.30 -0.23
N GLY A 208 12.08 -0.80 -0.25
CA GLY A 208 11.51 -1.61 0.84
C GLY A 208 12.21 -2.95 1.08
N ASN A 209 13.00 -3.44 0.12
CA ASN A 209 13.87 -4.59 0.32
C ASN A 209 14.92 -4.38 1.43
N ARG A 210 15.41 -3.14 1.62
CA ARG A 210 16.47 -2.81 2.57
C ARG A 210 16.09 -1.75 3.60
N CYS A 211 15.18 -0.83 3.28
CA CYS A 211 14.68 0.15 4.23
C CYS A 211 13.66 -0.51 5.18
N TRP A 212 13.86 -0.32 6.49
CA TRP A 212 12.86 -0.72 7.45
C TRP A 212 11.56 0.05 7.23
N HIS A 213 10.45 -0.66 7.34
CA HIS A 213 9.14 -0.05 7.29
C HIS A 213 8.13 -0.78 8.18
N TYR A 214 7.12 -0.04 8.64
CA TYR A 214 6.07 -0.54 9.53
C TYR A 214 4.81 0.31 9.45
N ASN A 215 3.78 -0.08 10.20
CA ASN A 215 2.57 0.71 10.41
C ASN A 215 2.39 0.96 11.90
N GLU A 216 1.92 2.16 12.25
CA GLU A 216 1.41 2.43 13.59
C GLU A 216 -0.08 2.06 13.70
N LEU A 217 -0.62 2.10 14.91
CA LEU A 217 -2.06 2.04 15.11
C LEU A 217 -2.69 3.25 14.44
N ASN A 218 -3.59 3.02 13.50
CA ASN A 218 -4.28 4.07 12.78
C ASN A 218 -5.25 4.83 13.70
N LYS A 219 -4.88 6.05 14.09
CA LYS A 219 -5.68 6.95 14.93
C LYS A 219 -6.35 8.07 14.14
N THR A 220 -6.26 8.03 12.80
CA THR A 220 -6.83 9.08 11.94
C THR A 220 -8.36 9.04 11.86
N GLY A 221 -8.98 7.97 12.36
CA GLY A 221 -10.44 7.79 12.34
C GLY A 221 -10.98 7.25 11.01
N ILE A 222 -10.17 7.20 9.95
CA ILE A 222 -10.57 6.67 8.64
C ILE A 222 -9.87 5.35 8.32
N THR A 223 -10.44 4.54 7.45
CA THR A 223 -9.81 3.36 6.88
C THR A 223 -8.79 3.78 5.82
N ARG A 224 -7.59 3.17 5.86
CA ARG A 224 -6.67 3.20 4.72
C ARG A 224 -6.87 1.99 3.83
N VAL A 225 -7.06 2.22 2.53
CA VAL A 225 -7.04 1.16 1.51
C VAL A 225 -5.89 1.42 0.56
N SER A 226 -5.08 0.41 0.27
CA SER A 226 -3.88 0.55 -0.58
C SER A 226 -3.50 -0.77 -1.24
N VAL A 227 -2.66 -0.68 -2.27
CA VAL A 227 -1.92 -1.82 -2.80
C VAL A 227 -0.42 -1.53 -2.79
N ASP A 228 0.37 -2.57 -2.70
CA ASP A 228 1.81 -2.52 -2.92
C ASP A 228 2.28 -3.57 -3.92
N PHE A 229 3.32 -3.23 -4.66
CA PHE A 229 3.96 -4.15 -5.60
C PHE A 229 5.45 -3.86 -5.71
N ARG A 230 6.21 -4.86 -6.17
CA ARG A 230 7.65 -4.74 -6.40
C ARG A 230 7.99 -4.87 -7.87
N VAL A 231 9.02 -4.14 -8.28
CA VAL A 231 9.60 -4.19 -9.62
C VAL A 231 11.12 -4.30 -9.50
N ILE A 232 11.69 -5.19 -10.30
CA ILE A 232 13.11 -5.51 -10.37
C ILE A 232 13.59 -5.11 -11.77
N PRO A 233 14.60 -4.22 -11.88
CA PRO A 233 15.25 -3.95 -13.15
C PRO A 233 15.85 -5.25 -13.73
N GLY A 234 15.78 -5.44 -15.05
CA GLY A 234 16.26 -6.67 -15.69
C GLY A 234 17.73 -7.01 -15.37
N SER A 235 18.61 -6.02 -15.24
CA SER A 235 20.00 -6.19 -14.82
C SER A 235 20.18 -6.71 -13.40
N MET A 236 19.15 -6.57 -12.56
CA MET A 236 19.13 -7.04 -11.18
C MET A 236 18.37 -8.36 -10.99
N TRP A 237 17.70 -8.85 -12.04
CA TRP A 237 17.01 -10.13 -11.98
C TRP A 237 18.02 -11.28 -12.04
N GLN A 238 18.05 -12.07 -10.97
CA GLN A 238 18.77 -13.33 -10.90
C GLN A 238 17.71 -14.42 -10.85
N ASP A 239 17.56 -15.17 -11.94
CA ASP A 239 16.61 -16.28 -11.98
C ASP A 239 16.96 -17.29 -10.88
N PRO A 240 16.10 -17.47 -9.88
CA PRO A 240 16.41 -18.34 -8.77
C PRO A 240 16.19 -19.83 -9.11
N GLY A 241 15.74 -20.15 -10.32
CA GLY A 241 15.51 -21.51 -10.79
C GLY A 241 14.33 -22.20 -10.07
N ASP A 242 14.31 -23.53 -10.15
CA ASP A 242 13.19 -24.36 -9.65
C ASP A 242 13.21 -24.63 -8.13
N GLU A 243 14.37 -24.45 -7.49
CA GLU A 243 14.61 -24.67 -6.04
C GLU A 243 14.44 -23.40 -5.20
N VAL A 244 13.70 -22.41 -5.71
CA VAL A 244 13.49 -21.15 -4.99
C VAL A 244 12.53 -21.29 -3.81
N ALA A 245 12.87 -20.65 -2.70
CA ALA A 245 11.97 -20.50 -1.56
C ALA A 245 10.66 -19.80 -1.98
N GLY A 246 9.55 -20.21 -1.36
CA GLY A 246 8.27 -19.56 -1.55
C GLY A 246 8.16 -18.24 -0.79
N THR A 247 7.16 -17.44 -1.13
CA THR A 247 6.68 -16.35 -0.28
C THR A 247 6.33 -16.88 1.12
N VAL A 248 6.62 -16.08 2.16
CA VAL A 248 6.45 -16.50 3.55
C VAL A 248 5.00 -16.91 3.88
N LYS A 249 4.00 -16.29 3.26
CA LYS A 249 2.58 -16.50 3.62
C LYS A 249 1.81 -17.45 2.72
N SER A 250 2.09 -17.46 1.41
CA SER A 250 1.36 -18.29 0.45
C SER A 250 2.19 -19.40 -0.16
N GLY A 251 3.51 -19.44 0.08
CA GLY A 251 4.40 -20.46 -0.48
C GLY A 251 4.57 -20.37 -1.99
N LEU A 252 4.12 -19.27 -2.62
CA LEU A 252 4.29 -19.05 -4.06
C LEU A 252 5.77 -18.97 -4.41
N LYS A 253 6.21 -19.75 -5.40
CA LYS A 253 7.59 -19.74 -5.88
C LYS A 253 7.99 -18.34 -6.36
N MET A 254 9.14 -17.85 -5.88
CA MET A 254 9.69 -16.53 -6.22
C MET A 254 10.37 -16.50 -7.61
N ASN A 255 9.76 -17.10 -8.62
CA ASN A 255 10.23 -17.12 -10.01
C ASN A 255 9.24 -16.43 -10.98
N ILE A 256 9.66 -16.25 -12.23
CA ILE A 256 8.78 -15.79 -13.31
C ILE A 256 7.75 -16.89 -13.61
N GLY A 257 6.48 -16.49 -13.76
CA GLY A 257 5.34 -17.40 -13.93
C GLY A 257 4.68 -17.77 -12.60
N GLY A 258 5.44 -17.80 -11.51
CA GLY A 258 4.96 -17.91 -10.13
C GLY A 258 4.57 -16.56 -9.54
N TYR A 259 5.37 -16.06 -8.59
CA TYR A 259 5.15 -14.76 -7.94
C TYR A 259 5.38 -13.57 -8.89
N TYR A 260 6.29 -13.71 -9.85
CA TYR A 260 6.64 -12.64 -10.77
C TYR A 260 6.09 -12.85 -12.19
N ALA A 261 5.93 -11.75 -12.91
CA ALA A 261 5.81 -11.67 -14.36
C ALA A 261 6.92 -10.77 -14.90
N ASP A 262 7.20 -10.85 -16.19
CA ASP A 262 8.18 -9.99 -16.86
C ASP A 262 7.54 -9.14 -17.96
N TYR A 263 8.24 -8.08 -18.36
CA TYR A 263 7.85 -7.23 -19.47
C TYR A 263 9.09 -6.67 -20.18
N ARG A 264 9.18 -6.92 -21.48
CA ARG A 264 10.18 -6.31 -22.38
C ARG A 264 9.56 -5.09 -23.05
N LYS A 265 10.28 -3.97 -23.01
CA LYS A 265 9.84 -2.71 -23.63
C LYS A 265 9.88 -2.82 -25.15
N PRO A 266 8.94 -2.21 -25.88
CA PRO A 266 8.95 -2.24 -27.33
C PRO A 266 10.18 -1.52 -27.90
N GLY A 267 10.75 -2.04 -28.99
CA GLY A 267 11.81 -1.37 -29.74
C GLY A 267 13.22 -1.54 -29.18
N VAL A 268 13.42 -2.52 -28.29
CA VAL A 268 14.73 -3.01 -27.85
C VAL A 268 14.99 -4.41 -28.39
#